data_AF-A0AAU3UBG2-F1
#
_entry.id   AF-A0AAU3UBG2-F1
#
_cell.length_a   1.000
_cell.length_b   1.000
_cell.length_c   1.000
_cell.angle_alpha   90.00
_cell.angle_beta   90.00
_cell.angle_gamma   90.00
#
_symmetry.space_group_name_H-M   'P 1'
#
loop_
_entity.id
_entity.type
_entity.pdbx_description
1 polymer ?
#
loop_
_entity_poly.entity_id
_entity_poly.type
_entity_poly.pdbx_seq_one_letter_code
_entity_poly.pdbx_strand_id
1 'polypeptide(L)'
;MVVEIHVPLLPTPDLPDGSYPFPWIEEIEDFLSDLEDQGDVEVFDEGEEDGDVYVFFVTGTDERDLLAVASRVATLPGVPTRTIAVVGSDEAEEFGRGRRVALPLPTL
;
A
#
# COMPACT_ATOMS: atom_id res chain seq x y z
N MET A 1 -1.18 -15.17 4.09
CA MET A 1 0.02 -14.30 4.03
C MET A 1 -0.50 -12.92 3.72
N VAL A 2 0.01 -11.91 4.42
CA VAL A 2 -0.42 -10.52 4.24
C VAL A 2 0.79 -9.68 3.86
N VAL A 3 0.59 -8.76 2.93
CA VAL A 3 1.54 -7.69 2.63
C VAL A 3 0.92 -6.38 3.07
N GLU A 4 1.58 -5.73 4.01
CA GLU A 4 1.27 -4.37 4.44
C GLU A 4 2.00 -3.41 3.50
N ILE A 5 1.30 -2.41 2.95
CA ILE A 5 1.88 -1.37 2.11
C ILE A 5 1.90 -0.07 2.93
N HIS A 6 3.08 0.30 3.40
CA HIS A 6 3.28 1.46 4.27
C HIS A 6 3.62 2.67 3.40
N VAL A 7 2.68 3.61 3.29
CA VAL A 7 2.83 4.83 2.51
C VAL A 7 3.04 6.01 3.48
N PRO A 8 4.13 6.77 3.38
CA PRO A 8 4.33 7.96 4.23
C PRO A 8 3.17 8.96 4.11
N LEU A 9 2.66 9.47 5.23
CA LEU A 9 1.65 10.53 5.28
C LEU A 9 2.24 11.89 4.90
N LEU A 10 2.64 12.02 3.63
CA LEU A 10 3.13 13.27 3.06
C LEU A 10 2.01 13.97 2.29
N PRO A 11 1.69 15.24 2.63
CA PRO A 11 0.66 15.98 1.92
C PRO A 11 1.06 16.18 0.47
N THR A 12 0.09 16.03 -0.44
CA THR A 12 0.34 16.26 -1.87
C THR A 12 0.64 17.74 -2.08
N PRO A 13 1.76 18.09 -2.73
CA PRO A 13 2.12 19.48 -2.97
C PRO A 13 1.17 20.12 -3.99
N ASP A 14 1.08 21.45 -3.95
CA ASP A 14 0.35 22.25 -4.93
C ASP A 14 -1.15 21.96 -5.06
N LEU A 15 -1.76 21.38 -4.01
CA LEU A 15 -3.21 21.22 -3.94
C LEU A 15 -3.96 22.56 -3.77
N PRO A 16 -5.18 22.70 -4.30
CA PRO A 16 -6.04 23.85 -4.04
C PRO A 16 -6.30 24.06 -2.53
N ASP A 17 -6.49 25.31 -2.13
CA ASP A 17 -6.84 25.64 -0.75
C ASP A 17 -8.12 24.92 -0.30
N GLY A 18 -8.05 24.24 0.85
CA GLY A 18 -9.15 23.48 1.43
C GLY A 18 -9.36 22.07 0.85
N SER A 19 -8.52 21.63 -0.09
CA SER A 19 -8.49 20.23 -0.54
C SER A 19 -8.02 19.28 0.56
N TYR A 20 -8.49 18.03 0.50
CA TYR A 20 -7.98 16.95 1.34
C TYR A 20 -6.49 16.71 1.02
N PRO A 21 -5.58 16.67 2.01
CA PRO A 21 -4.13 16.65 1.77
C PRO A 21 -3.59 15.32 1.23
N PHE A 22 -4.33 14.22 1.35
CA PHE A 22 -3.88 12.86 1.00
C PHE A 22 -4.79 12.20 -0.06
N PRO A 23 -5.03 12.84 -1.21
CA PRO A 23 -5.93 12.30 -2.24
C PRO A 23 -5.45 10.95 -2.80
N TRP A 24 -4.16 10.64 -2.65
CA TRP A 24 -3.59 9.35 -3.03
C TRP A 24 -4.14 8.16 -2.22
N ILE A 25 -4.77 8.39 -1.05
CA ILE A 25 -5.39 7.31 -0.27
C ILE A 25 -6.54 6.72 -1.09
N GLU A 26 -7.50 7.55 -1.50
CA GLU A 26 -8.65 7.12 -2.32
C GLU A 26 -8.18 6.48 -3.63
N GLU A 27 -7.15 7.02 -4.28
CA GLU A 27 -6.61 6.44 -5.52
C GLU A 27 -5.99 5.04 -5.33
N ILE A 28 -5.37 4.77 -4.18
CA ILE A 28 -4.86 3.43 -3.85
C ILE A 28 -6.02 2.49 -3.53
N GLU A 29 -7.01 2.94 -2.76
CA GLU A 29 -8.19 2.15 -2.42
C GLU A 29 -8.95 1.72 -3.67
N ASP A 30 -9.23 2.66 -4.58
CA ASP A 30 -9.87 2.38 -5.87
C ASP A 30 -9.06 1.37 -6.69
N PHE A 31 -7.74 1.58 -6.79
CA PHE A 31 -6.85 0.67 -7.52
C PHE A 31 -6.84 -0.76 -6.94
N LEU A 32 -6.83 -0.90 -5.61
CA LEU A 32 -6.86 -2.20 -4.96
C LEU A 32 -8.22 -2.89 -5.12
N SER A 33 -9.32 -2.13 -5.02
CA SER A 33 -10.66 -2.66 -5.26
C SER A 33 -10.82 -3.17 -6.71
N ASP A 34 -10.32 -2.44 -7.70
CA ASP A 34 -10.33 -2.87 -9.10
C ASP A 34 -9.56 -4.19 -9.30
N LEU A 35 -8.45 -4.39 -8.58
CA LEU A 35 -7.67 -5.61 -8.65
C LEU A 35 -8.34 -6.80 -7.94
N GLU A 36 -9.06 -6.54 -6.84
CA GLU A 36 -9.88 -7.53 -6.16
C GLU A 36 -10.99 -8.07 -7.06
N ASP A 37 -11.67 -7.18 -7.79
CA ASP A 37 -12.69 -7.57 -8.78
C ASP A 37 -12.11 -8.43 -9.92
N GLN A 38 -10.80 -8.32 -10.20
CA GLN A 38 -10.09 -9.14 -11.19
C GLN A 38 -9.63 -10.50 -10.62
N GLY A 39 -9.58 -10.64 -9.30
CA GLY A 39 -9.24 -11.88 -8.58
C GLY A 39 -7.75 -12.19 -8.46
N ASP A 40 -6.86 -11.24 -8.77
CA ASP A 40 -5.41 -11.42 -8.68
C ASP A 40 -4.88 -11.22 -7.24
N VAL A 41 -5.60 -10.46 -6.42
CA VAL A 41 -5.26 -10.08 -5.04
C VAL A 41 -6.54 -9.70 -4.30
N GLU A 42 -6.58 -9.85 -2.98
CA GLU A 42 -7.72 -9.43 -2.15
C GLU A 42 -7.27 -8.35 -1.15
N VAL A 43 -8.14 -7.39 -0.86
CA VAL A 43 -7.97 -6.45 0.24
C VAL A 43 -8.20 -7.21 1.54
N PHE A 44 -7.18 -7.27 2.39
CA PHE A 44 -7.22 -8.10 3.58
C PHE A 44 -7.98 -7.44 4.74
N ASP A 45 -7.80 -6.13 4.92
CA ASP A 45 -8.42 -5.33 5.98
C ASP A 45 -8.56 -3.87 5.53
N GLU A 46 -9.32 -3.09 6.29
CA GLU A 46 -9.48 -1.64 6.05
C GLU A 46 -8.12 -0.93 6.23
N GLY A 47 -7.84 0.05 5.37
CA GLY A 47 -6.63 0.84 5.49
C GLY A 47 -6.67 1.72 6.75
N GLU A 48 -5.52 1.92 7.41
CA GLU A 48 -5.46 2.73 8.63
C GLU A 48 -4.17 3.55 8.76
N GLU A 49 -4.25 4.63 9.54
CA GLU A 49 -3.10 5.46 9.90
C GLU A 49 -2.31 4.83 11.06
N ASP A 50 -1.02 4.56 10.84
CA ASP A 50 -0.06 4.14 11.88
C ASP A 50 1.07 5.17 12.00
N GLY A 51 0.91 6.11 12.95
CA GLY A 51 1.92 7.13 13.21
C GLY A 51 2.11 8.12 12.05
N ASP A 52 3.19 7.97 11.28
CA ASP A 52 3.53 8.81 10.13
C ASP A 52 3.31 8.12 8.77
N VAL A 53 2.67 6.96 8.77
CA VAL A 53 2.30 6.22 7.55
C VAL A 53 0.81 5.91 7.53
N TYR A 54 0.28 5.70 6.33
CA TYR A 54 -0.98 5.03 6.08
C TYR A 54 -0.67 3.62 5.58
N VAL A 55 -1.34 2.62 6.12
CA VAL A 55 -1.07 1.20 5.87
C VAL A 55 -2.24 0.58 5.13
N PHE A 56 -1.96 -0.06 4.00
CA PHE A 56 -2.92 -0.88 3.26
C PHE A 56 -2.57 -2.35 3.42
N PHE A 57 -3.57 -3.23 3.40
CA PHE A 57 -3.37 -4.67 3.60
C PHE A 57 -3.87 -5.45 2.39
N VAL A 58 -2.98 -6.23 1.79
CA VAL A 58 -3.35 -7.13 0.68
C VAL A 58 -2.97 -8.57 1.01
N THR A 59 -3.78 -9.52 0.59
CA THR A 59 -3.57 -10.97 0.77
C THR A 59 -3.71 -11.71 -0.55
N GLY A 60 -3.11 -12.90 -0.61
CA GLY A 60 -3.11 -13.73 -1.79
C GLY A 60 -2.25 -14.98 -1.61
N THR A 61 -2.13 -15.77 -2.68
CA THR A 61 -1.45 -17.07 -2.64
C THR A 61 0.03 -17.01 -3.04
N ASP A 62 0.47 -15.98 -3.76
CA ASP A 62 1.86 -15.81 -4.19
C ASP A 62 2.46 -14.48 -3.71
N GLU A 63 3.57 -14.56 -2.98
CA GLU A 63 4.27 -13.39 -2.43
C GLU A 63 4.78 -12.46 -3.54
N ARG A 64 5.21 -12.99 -4.69
CA ARG A 64 5.73 -12.16 -5.77
C ARG A 64 4.64 -11.35 -6.42
N ASP A 65 3.45 -11.93 -6.57
CA ASP A 65 2.30 -11.22 -7.12
C ASP A 65 1.86 -10.10 -6.18
N LEU A 66 1.81 -10.35 -4.87
CA LEU A 66 1.52 -9.31 -3.86
C LEU A 66 2.57 -8.20 -3.85
N LEU A 67 3.86 -8.55 -3.93
CA LEU A 67 4.93 -7.55 -4.01
C LEU A 67 4.91 -6.77 -5.33
N ALA A 68 4.45 -7.39 -6.43
CA ALA A 68 4.26 -6.70 -7.70
C ALA A 68 3.10 -5.69 -7.62
N VAL A 69 1.99 -6.05 -6.96
CA VAL A 69 0.88 -5.13 -6.65
C VAL A 69 1.37 -3.97 -5.79
N ALA A 70 2.06 -4.25 -4.68
CA ALA A 70 2.61 -3.22 -3.80
C ALA A 70 3.60 -2.30 -4.55
N SER A 71 4.41 -2.87 -5.44
CA SER A 71 5.29 -2.08 -6.30
C SER A 71 4.53 -1.19 -7.28
N ARG A 72 3.37 -1.61 -7.80
CA ARG A 72 2.53 -0.76 -8.66
C ARG A 72 1.91 0.37 -7.85
N VAL A 73 1.41 0.10 -6.65
CA VAL A 73 0.91 1.12 -5.71
C VAL A 73 1.95 2.21 -5.48
N ALA A 74 3.20 1.84 -5.19
CA ALA A 74 4.30 2.79 -5.00
C ALA A 74 4.66 3.63 -6.24
N THR A 75 4.09 3.32 -7.41
CA THR A 75 4.28 4.06 -8.67
C THR A 75 3.03 4.82 -9.12
N LEU A 76 1.92 4.74 -8.39
CA LEU A 76 0.72 5.49 -8.72
C LEU A 76 0.97 7.01 -8.60
N PRO A 77 0.30 7.83 -9.43
CA PRO A 77 0.43 9.28 -9.36
C PRO A 77 0.13 9.81 -7.95
N GLY A 78 0.97 10.71 -7.44
CA GLY A 78 0.77 11.34 -6.14
C GLY A 78 1.16 10.48 -4.94
N VAL A 79 1.42 9.17 -5.11
CA VAL A 79 1.88 8.31 -4.01
C VAL A 79 3.26 8.74 -3.53
N PRO A 80 3.42 9.01 -2.22
CA PRO A 80 4.69 9.42 -1.63
C PRO A 80 5.85 8.44 -1.89
N THR A 81 7.01 8.99 -2.24
CA THR A 81 8.24 8.19 -2.30
C THR A 81 8.61 7.66 -0.90
N ARG A 82 9.37 6.56 -0.84
CA ARG A 82 9.72 5.81 0.38
C ARG A 82 8.61 4.90 0.93
N THR A 83 7.62 4.59 0.11
CA THR A 83 6.72 3.45 0.35
C THR A 83 7.52 2.16 0.53
N ILE A 84 7.11 1.35 1.49
CA ILE A 84 7.69 0.02 1.72
C ILE A 84 6.57 -1.02 1.80
N ALA A 85 6.90 -2.25 1.42
CA ALA A 85 6.07 -3.40 1.74
C ALA A 85 6.62 -4.09 2.99
N VAL A 86 5.73 -4.60 3.84
CA VAL A 86 6.06 -5.51 4.95
C VAL A 86 5.34 -6.83 4.71
N VAL A 87 6.12 -7.89 4.49
CA VAL A 87 5.57 -9.23 4.25
C VAL A 87 5.47 -9.98 5.58
N GLY A 88 4.26 -10.33 5.97
CA GLY A 88 3.93 -10.97 7.24
C GLY A 88 2.90 -12.09 7.13
N SER A 89 2.60 -12.70 8.28
CA SER A 89 1.47 -13.61 8.45
C SER A 89 0.25 -12.84 8.94
N ASP A 90 -0.94 -13.33 8.61
CA ASP A 90 -2.23 -12.81 9.12
C ASP A 90 -2.39 -12.95 10.65
N GLU A 91 -1.54 -13.76 11.32
CA GLU A 91 -1.50 -13.89 12.79
C GLU A 91 -0.69 -12.77 13.50
N ALA A 92 -0.12 -11.81 12.76
CA ALA A 92 0.67 -10.75 13.37
C ALA A 92 -0.23 -9.72 14.09
N GLU A 93 -0.12 -9.65 15.42
CA GLU A 93 -0.91 -8.70 16.25
C GLU A 93 -0.44 -7.24 16.16
N GLU A 94 0.75 -6.98 15.58
CA GLU A 94 1.33 -5.63 15.46
C GLU A 94 1.84 -5.39 14.03
N PHE A 95 1.61 -4.18 13.49
CA PHE A 95 2.11 -3.75 12.19
C PHE A 95 3.64 -3.78 12.09
N GLY A 96 4.17 -3.99 10.89
CA GLY A 96 5.58 -3.79 10.61
C GLY A 96 6.51 -4.88 11.14
N ARG A 97 5.97 -6.00 11.67
CA ARG A 97 6.73 -7.12 12.25
C ARG A 97 7.32 -8.08 11.22
N GLY A 98 6.85 -7.99 9.97
CA GLY A 98 7.30 -8.82 8.85
C GLY A 98 8.61 -8.38 8.18
N ARG A 99 8.93 -9.03 7.06
CA ARG A 99 10.10 -8.69 6.25
C ARG A 99 9.83 -7.42 5.44
N ARG A 100 10.63 -6.38 5.66
CA ARG A 100 10.55 -5.11 4.93
C ARG A 100 11.18 -5.20 3.55
N VAL A 101 10.50 -4.65 2.56
CA VAL A 101 10.90 -4.59 1.15
C VAL A 101 10.73 -3.15 0.66
N ALA A 102 11.79 -2.56 0.12
CA ALA A 102 11.71 -1.21 -0.45
C ALA A 102 10.93 -1.23 -1.77
N LEU A 103 10.09 -0.22 -1.99
CA LEU A 103 9.30 -0.06 -3.20
C LEU A 103 9.64 1.25 -3.95
N PRO A 104 9.41 1.31 -5.27
CA PRO A 104 9.04 0.18 -6.12
C PRO A 104 10.17 -0.86 -6.23
N LEU A 105 9.82 -2.08 -6.58
CA LEU A 105 10.81 -3.11 -6.88
C LEU A 105 11.69 -2.65 -8.05
N PRO A 106 13.00 -2.93 -8.03
CA PRO A 106 13.85 -2.64 -9.16
C PRO A 106 13.34 -3.38 -10.40
N THR A 107 13.20 -2.66 -11.51
CA THR A 107 12.97 -3.28 -12.81
C THR A 107 14.18 -4.16 -13.15
N LEU A 108 13.93 -5.47 -13.30
CA LEU A 108 14.95 -6.44 -13.72
C LEU A 108 15.42 -6.18 -15.15
#